data_AF-A0A6B8KF32-F1
#
_entry.id   AF-A0A6B8KF32-F1
#
_cell.length_a   1.000
_cell.length_b   1.000
_cell.length_c   1.000
_cell.angle_alpha   90.00
_cell.angle_beta   90.00
_cell.angle_gamma   90.00
#
_symmetry.space_group_name_H-M   'P 1'
#
loop_
_entity.id
_entity.type
_entity.pdbx_description
1 polymer ?
#
loop_
_entity_poly.entity_id
_entity_poly.type
_entity_poly.pdbx_seq_one_letter_code
_entity_poly.pdbx_strand_id
1 'polypeptide(L)'
;MLAHIPAVLAKEEVSRLREALVGASWEDGAASGGASKNAKRNTQLSPESELSRKLGSTVAKAMLASPSFLAAAIPLRILPPLFERYEAGDRYDPHVDNAVRGDATTGARIRVDLAATLLLSEPEDYDGGELIVEDIFGSRTFKPRAGDVVLFSAGSPNMVTPITRGSRLASLVWLQSMIRSDEERDIICDLDAAIQELSPRIGGDDGDMRRLSAVYHNLIRIWGEA
;
A
#
# COMPACT_ATOMS: atom_id res chain seq x y z
N MET A 1 1.67 12.46 -2.88
CA MET A 1 1.42 11.39 -1.90
C MET A 1 2.55 10.36 -1.78
N LEU A 2 3.21 10.35 -0.62
CA LEU A 2 4.11 9.29 -0.14
C LEU A 2 4.01 9.23 1.40
N ALA A 3 3.59 8.11 1.95
CA ALA A 3 3.33 7.95 3.37
C ALA A 3 3.83 6.59 3.91
N HIS A 4 4.38 6.61 5.12
CA HIS A 4 4.63 5.40 5.92
C HIS A 4 3.58 5.33 7.03
N ILE A 5 2.78 4.26 7.02
CA ILE A 5 1.66 4.05 7.93
C ILE A 5 2.01 2.86 8.83
N PRO A 6 2.39 3.10 10.09
CA PRO A 6 2.82 2.04 11.00
C PRO A 6 1.64 1.20 11.48
N ALA A 7 1.92 -0.08 11.79
CA ALA A 7 1.01 -0.98 12.51
C ALA A 7 -0.40 -1.08 11.90
N VAL A 8 -0.51 -1.13 10.56
CA VAL A 8 -1.77 -1.44 9.87
C VAL A 8 -2.23 -2.86 10.21
N LEU A 9 -1.27 -3.78 10.37
CA LEU A 9 -1.50 -5.06 11.03
C LEU A 9 -0.75 -5.12 12.36
N ALA A 10 -1.42 -5.63 13.39
CA ALA A 10 -0.76 -6.00 14.63
C ALA A 10 0.20 -7.18 14.42
N LYS A 11 1.18 -7.34 15.31
CA LYS A 11 2.21 -8.39 15.18
C LYS A 11 1.61 -9.79 15.18
N GLU A 12 0.54 -10.02 15.94
CA GLU A 12 -0.19 -11.28 15.97
C GLU A 12 -0.89 -11.56 14.64
N GLU A 13 -1.41 -10.54 13.97
CA GLU A 13 -2.03 -10.68 12.65
C GLU A 13 -0.97 -10.97 11.58
N VAL A 14 0.17 -10.28 11.64
CA VAL A 14 1.33 -10.59 10.79
C VAL A 14 1.77 -12.05 10.97
N SER A 15 1.88 -12.54 12.21
CA SER A 15 2.25 -13.94 12.48
C SER A 15 1.26 -14.91 11.83
N ARG A 16 -0.05 -14.69 12.00
CA ARG A 16 -1.08 -15.55 11.40
C ARG A 16 -1.02 -15.55 9.87
N LEU A 17 -0.76 -14.40 9.25
CA LEU A 17 -0.57 -14.31 7.81
C LEU A 17 0.67 -15.10 7.38
N ARG A 18 1.82 -14.92 8.06
CA ARG A 18 3.06 -15.65 7.77
C ARG A 18 2.87 -17.16 7.93
N GLU A 19 2.21 -17.60 9.00
CA GLU A 19 1.89 -19.02 9.26
C GLU A 19 1.03 -19.60 8.13
N ALA A 20 0.02 -18.89 7.66
CA ALA A 20 -0.81 -19.33 6.54
C ALA A 20 -0.05 -19.40 5.21
N LEU A 21 1.04 -18.64 5.07
CA LEU A 21 1.94 -18.66 3.91
C LEU A 21 2.98 -19.79 4.00
N VAL A 22 3.13 -20.46 5.14
CA VAL A 22 4.02 -21.62 5.29
C VAL A 22 3.49 -22.76 4.42
N GLY A 23 4.34 -23.30 3.54
CA GLY A 23 3.97 -24.39 2.63
C GLY A 23 3.10 -23.96 1.45
N ALA A 24 2.85 -22.66 1.27
CA ALA A 24 2.16 -22.18 0.09
C ALA A 24 3.00 -22.42 -1.18
N SER A 25 2.31 -22.70 -2.29
CA SER A 25 2.95 -22.79 -3.60
C SER A 25 3.20 -21.38 -4.15
N TRP A 26 4.46 -21.11 -4.48
CA TRP A 26 4.91 -19.84 -5.04
C TRP A 26 5.22 -20.03 -6.53
N GLU A 27 4.69 -19.15 -7.37
CA GLU A 27 4.86 -19.15 -8.82
C GLU A 27 5.73 -17.97 -9.27
N ASP A 28 6.18 -17.96 -10.52
CA ASP A 28 6.93 -16.82 -11.08
C ASP A 28 6.07 -15.55 -11.03
N GLY A 29 6.55 -14.55 -10.30
CA GLY A 29 5.83 -13.29 -10.09
C GLY A 29 5.92 -12.30 -11.25
N ALA A 30 6.72 -12.57 -12.29
CA ALA A 30 6.90 -11.67 -13.44
C ALA A 30 5.57 -11.31 -14.12
N ALA A 31 4.60 -12.24 -14.16
CA ALA A 31 3.30 -12.03 -14.77
C ALA A 31 2.53 -10.82 -14.17
N SER A 32 2.71 -10.53 -12.87
CA SER A 32 2.07 -9.36 -12.24
C SER A 32 2.73 -8.02 -12.60
N GLY A 33 3.95 -8.03 -13.15
CA GLY A 33 4.67 -6.80 -13.50
C GLY A 33 4.06 -6.06 -14.69
N GLY A 34 3.18 -6.68 -15.49
CA GLY A 34 2.60 -6.03 -16.65
C GLY A 34 3.68 -5.56 -17.64
N ALA A 35 3.78 -4.24 -17.85
CA ALA A 35 4.78 -3.65 -18.75
C ALA A 35 6.23 -3.87 -18.27
N SER A 36 6.44 -3.99 -16.95
CA SER A 36 7.75 -4.17 -16.32
C SER A 36 8.04 -5.63 -15.93
N LYS A 37 7.32 -6.61 -16.50
CA LYS A 37 7.54 -8.04 -16.21
C LYS A 37 8.99 -8.50 -16.35
N ASN A 38 9.75 -7.94 -17.29
CA ASN A 38 11.15 -8.32 -17.54
C ASN A 38 12.12 -7.73 -16.49
N ALA A 39 11.69 -6.70 -15.74
CA ALA A 39 12.43 -6.07 -14.66
C ALA A 39 12.16 -6.76 -13.31
N LYS A 40 11.15 -7.63 -13.23
CA LYS A 40 10.72 -8.29 -11.99
C LYS A 40 11.32 -9.69 -11.89
N ARG A 41 12.00 -9.97 -10.77
CA ARG A 41 12.45 -11.31 -10.40
C ARG A 41 12.05 -11.57 -8.96
N ASN A 42 10.96 -12.30 -8.78
CA ASN A 42 10.47 -12.74 -7.49
C ASN A 42 9.49 -13.90 -7.68
N THR A 43 8.90 -14.35 -6.57
CA THR A 43 7.80 -15.31 -6.61
C THR A 43 6.53 -14.74 -5.99
N GLN A 44 5.36 -15.23 -6.41
CA GLN A 44 4.05 -14.78 -5.92
C GLN A 44 3.10 -15.93 -5.67
N LEU A 45 2.15 -15.72 -4.76
CA LEU A 45 0.99 -16.60 -4.69
C LEU A 45 0.13 -16.40 -5.93
N SER A 46 -0.40 -17.51 -6.49
CA SER A 46 -1.40 -17.42 -7.54
C SER A 46 -2.57 -16.55 -7.08
N PRO A 47 -2.92 -15.48 -7.83
CA PRO A 47 -4.06 -14.63 -7.51
C PRO A 47 -5.40 -15.38 -7.49
N GLU A 48 -5.46 -16.53 -8.18
CA GLU A 48 -6.65 -17.38 -8.26
C GLU A 48 -6.78 -18.35 -7.09
N SER A 49 -5.73 -18.50 -6.28
CA SER A 49 -5.73 -19.41 -5.14
C SER A 49 -6.68 -18.93 -4.04
N GLU A 50 -7.33 -19.89 -3.36
CA GLU A 50 -8.19 -19.59 -2.21
C GLU A 50 -7.42 -18.89 -1.09
N LEU A 51 -6.16 -19.29 -0.87
CA LEU A 51 -5.28 -18.68 0.11
C LEU A 51 -5.05 -17.19 -0.19
N SER A 52 -4.69 -16.85 -1.43
CA SER A 52 -4.46 -15.45 -1.83
C SER A 52 -5.71 -14.60 -1.62
N ARG A 53 -6.89 -15.08 -2.03
CA ARG A 53 -8.17 -14.37 -1.80
C ARG A 53 -8.48 -14.16 -0.32
N LYS A 54 -8.28 -15.18 0.51
CA LYS A 54 -8.55 -15.13 1.96
C LYS A 54 -7.62 -14.13 2.67
N LEU A 55 -6.33 -14.22 2.40
CA LEU A 55 -5.34 -13.30 2.98
C LEU A 55 -5.54 -11.88 2.45
N GLY A 56 -5.82 -11.74 1.15
CA GLY A 56 -6.07 -10.44 0.52
C GLY A 56 -7.27 -9.72 1.11
N SER A 57 -8.38 -10.44 1.38
CA SER A 57 -9.54 -9.88 2.09
C SER A 57 -9.17 -9.41 3.50
N THR A 58 -8.31 -10.15 4.20
CA THR A 58 -7.82 -9.77 5.54
C THR A 58 -6.99 -8.48 5.49
N VAL A 59 -6.04 -8.39 4.55
CA VAL A 59 -5.20 -7.20 4.34
C VAL A 59 -6.03 -5.98 3.96
N ALA A 60 -6.94 -6.13 2.99
CA ALA A 60 -7.79 -5.03 2.56
C ALA A 60 -8.69 -4.52 3.70
N LYS A 61 -9.23 -5.43 4.51
CA LYS A 61 -10.03 -5.06 5.69
C LYS A 61 -9.20 -4.31 6.74
N ALA A 62 -7.96 -4.74 6.99
CA ALA A 62 -7.07 -4.06 7.93
C ALA A 62 -6.69 -2.65 7.45
N MET A 63 -6.39 -2.49 6.16
CA MET A 63 -6.14 -1.18 5.55
C MET A 63 -7.36 -0.26 5.67
N LEU A 64 -8.56 -0.76 5.38
CA LEU A 64 -9.80 0.01 5.51
C LEU A 64 -10.19 0.32 6.97
N ALA A 65 -9.63 -0.40 7.95
CA ALA A 65 -9.83 -0.14 9.37
C ALA A 65 -8.79 0.86 9.93
N SER A 66 -7.72 1.18 9.19
CA SER A 66 -6.68 2.12 9.62
C SER A 66 -7.09 3.56 9.29
N PRO A 67 -7.31 4.45 10.30
CA PRO A 67 -7.69 5.83 10.06
C PRO A 67 -6.66 6.59 9.21
N SER A 68 -5.36 6.40 9.49
CA SER A 68 -4.27 7.04 8.73
C SER A 68 -4.23 6.57 7.28
N PHE A 69 -4.56 5.30 7.01
CA PHE A 69 -4.69 4.82 5.62
C PHE A 69 -5.89 5.46 4.92
N LEU A 70 -7.05 5.55 5.58
CA LEU A 70 -8.22 6.19 5.00
C LEU A 70 -7.98 7.67 4.68
N ALA A 71 -7.33 8.40 5.59
CA ALA A 71 -6.99 9.81 5.40
C ALA A 71 -6.02 10.05 4.24
N ALA A 72 -5.00 9.18 4.09
CA ALA A 72 -4.02 9.32 3.02
C ALA A 72 -4.53 8.79 1.66
N ALA A 73 -5.24 7.66 1.64
CA ALA A 73 -5.61 6.98 0.39
C ALA A 73 -6.98 7.40 -0.16
N ILE A 74 -7.93 7.73 0.72
CA ILE A 74 -9.33 8.07 0.38
C ILE A 74 -9.89 7.06 -0.65
N PRO A 75 -9.92 5.75 -0.33
CA PRO A 75 -10.08 4.70 -1.32
C PRO A 75 -11.49 4.66 -1.91
N LEU A 76 -11.58 4.60 -3.25
CA LEU A 76 -12.81 4.29 -3.99
C LEU A 76 -12.91 2.79 -4.29
N ARG A 77 -11.82 2.20 -4.81
CA ARG A 77 -11.71 0.76 -5.09
C ARG A 77 -10.31 0.27 -4.82
N ILE A 78 -10.20 -0.88 -4.16
CA ILE A 78 -8.94 -1.57 -3.89
C ILE A 78 -8.93 -2.87 -4.70
N LEU A 79 -7.91 -3.10 -5.53
CA LEU A 79 -7.74 -4.39 -6.18
C LEU A 79 -7.35 -5.45 -5.14
N PRO A 80 -7.72 -6.73 -5.36
CA PRO A 80 -7.32 -7.81 -4.46
C PRO A 80 -5.80 -7.77 -4.18
N PRO A 81 -5.38 -7.66 -2.90
CA PRO A 81 -3.97 -7.65 -2.55
C PRO A 81 -3.25 -8.89 -3.06
N LEU A 82 -2.08 -8.68 -3.68
CA LEU A 82 -1.19 -9.76 -4.08
C LEU A 82 -0.18 -10.04 -2.97
N PHE A 83 0.40 -11.23 -2.99
CA PHE A 83 1.45 -11.64 -2.04
C PHE A 83 2.69 -12.02 -2.81
N GLU A 84 3.81 -11.42 -2.42
CA GLU A 84 5.09 -11.61 -3.08
C GLU A 84 6.18 -11.97 -2.08
N ARG A 85 7.09 -12.79 -2.57
CA ARG A 85 8.25 -13.28 -1.86
C ARG A 85 9.50 -13.04 -2.71
N TYR A 86 10.46 -12.36 -2.10
CA TYR A 86 11.79 -12.18 -2.66
C TYR A 86 12.79 -12.97 -1.80
N GLU A 87 13.61 -13.78 -2.44
CA GLU A 87 14.71 -14.54 -1.83
C GLU A 87 16.07 -14.00 -2.30
N ALA A 88 17.17 -14.54 -1.80
CA ALA A 88 18.50 -14.08 -2.21
C ALA A 88 18.69 -14.15 -3.74
N GLY A 89 19.04 -13.02 -4.35
CA GLY A 89 19.17 -12.83 -5.80
C GLY A 89 17.94 -12.24 -6.50
N ASP A 90 16.78 -12.27 -5.83
CA ASP A 90 15.56 -11.61 -6.31
C ASP A 90 15.66 -10.10 -6.18
N ARG A 91 14.90 -9.40 -7.03
CA ARG A 91 14.83 -7.93 -7.09
C ARG A 91 13.67 -7.49 -7.95
N TYR A 92 13.36 -6.20 -7.91
CA TYR A 92 12.52 -5.58 -8.91
C TYR A 92 13.22 -4.32 -9.40
N ASP A 93 13.76 -4.37 -10.62
CA ASP A 93 14.48 -3.25 -11.23
C ASP A 93 13.54 -2.03 -11.41
N PRO A 94 14.09 -0.80 -11.55
CA PRO A 94 13.30 0.43 -11.67
C PRO A 94 12.18 0.36 -12.71
N HIS A 95 10.98 0.73 -12.30
CA HIS A 95 9.78 0.72 -13.13
C HIS A 95 8.74 1.73 -12.63
N VAL A 96 7.69 1.92 -13.42
CA VAL A 96 6.48 2.65 -13.05
C VAL A 96 5.30 1.68 -13.19
N ASP A 97 4.33 1.77 -12.29
CA ASP A 97 3.14 0.92 -12.35
C ASP A 97 2.24 1.28 -13.54
N ASN A 98 1.49 0.28 -14.03
CA ASN A 98 0.50 0.52 -15.07
C ASN A 98 -0.61 1.44 -14.55
N ALA A 99 -0.87 2.54 -15.27
CA ALA A 99 -1.92 3.51 -14.92
C ALA A 99 -3.34 2.93 -14.87
N VAL A 100 -3.60 1.80 -15.55
CA VAL A 100 -4.89 1.10 -15.49
C VAL A 100 -4.66 -0.39 -15.30
N ARG A 101 -5.21 -0.94 -14.22
CA ARG A 101 -5.13 -2.39 -13.91
C ARG A 101 -6.53 -2.99 -13.77
N GLY A 102 -6.61 -4.29 -14.03
CA GLY A 102 -7.85 -5.05 -13.96
C GLY A 102 -7.90 -5.92 -12.72
N ASP A 103 -9.10 -6.11 -12.18
CA ASP A 103 -9.41 -7.20 -11.25
C ASP A 103 -9.72 -8.45 -12.07
N ALA A 104 -8.89 -9.49 -11.93
CA ALA A 104 -9.07 -10.75 -12.64
C ALA A 104 -10.37 -11.48 -12.25
N THR A 105 -10.89 -11.22 -11.04
CA THR A 105 -12.10 -11.87 -10.52
C THR A 105 -13.37 -11.20 -11.02
N THR A 106 -13.41 -9.86 -11.00
CA THR A 106 -14.62 -9.09 -11.34
C THR A 106 -14.61 -8.56 -12.78
N GLY A 107 -13.46 -8.56 -13.45
CA GLY A 107 -13.28 -7.91 -14.76
C GLY A 107 -13.28 -6.38 -14.70
N ALA A 108 -13.44 -5.79 -13.51
CA ALA A 108 -13.39 -4.35 -13.34
C ALA A 108 -12.00 -3.82 -13.73
N ARG A 109 -11.95 -2.63 -14.35
CA ARG A 109 -10.72 -1.89 -14.56
C ARG A 109 -10.74 -0.63 -13.72
N ILE A 110 -9.62 -0.33 -13.07
CA ILE A 110 -9.48 0.86 -12.24
C ILE A 110 -8.33 1.72 -12.75
N ARG A 111 -8.46 3.03 -12.57
CA ARG A 111 -7.32 3.95 -12.61
C ARG A 111 -6.49 3.69 -11.35
N VAL A 112 -5.21 3.42 -11.52
CA VAL A 112 -4.31 3.15 -10.38
C VAL A 112 -3.70 4.48 -9.95
N ASP A 113 -4.25 5.05 -8.89
CA ASP A 113 -3.75 6.32 -8.33
C ASP A 113 -2.61 6.06 -7.34
N LEU A 114 -2.77 5.02 -6.52
CA LEU A 114 -1.85 4.69 -5.43
C LEU A 114 -1.47 3.21 -5.46
N ALA A 115 -0.22 2.95 -5.13
CA ALA A 115 0.30 1.64 -4.80
C ALA A 115 0.65 1.61 -3.31
N ALA A 116 0.46 0.44 -2.68
CA ALA A 116 0.83 0.23 -1.30
C ALA A 116 1.55 -1.10 -1.12
N THR A 117 2.60 -1.10 -0.32
CA THR A 117 3.31 -2.30 0.10
C THR A 117 3.15 -2.47 1.61
N LEU A 118 2.48 -3.55 2.02
CA LEU A 118 2.42 -4.01 3.40
C LEU A 118 3.55 -5.02 3.64
N LEU A 119 4.42 -4.76 4.61
CA LEU A 119 5.53 -5.67 4.92
C LEU A 119 5.09 -6.80 5.84
N LEU A 120 5.55 -8.02 5.56
CA LEU A 120 5.26 -9.21 6.38
C LEU A 120 6.54 -9.83 6.98
N SER A 121 7.72 -9.51 6.45
CA SER A 121 9.01 -9.83 7.08
C SER A 121 9.52 -8.68 7.93
N GLU A 122 10.19 -8.99 9.04
CA GLU A 122 10.90 -7.95 9.81
C GLU A 122 12.16 -7.52 9.05
N PRO A 123 12.59 -6.25 9.17
CA PRO A 123 13.71 -5.73 8.40
C PRO A 123 15.05 -6.40 8.73
N GLU A 124 15.17 -7.04 9.91
CA GLU A 124 16.33 -7.82 10.33
C GLU A 124 16.35 -9.24 9.73
N ASP A 125 15.22 -9.75 9.24
CA ASP A 125 15.09 -11.11 8.69
C ASP A 125 15.80 -11.25 7.31
N TYR A 126 16.10 -10.14 6.64
CA TYR A 126 16.69 -10.11 5.30
C TYR A 126 17.64 -8.93 5.09
N ASP A 127 18.60 -9.05 4.17
CA ASP A 127 19.51 -7.98 3.77
C ASP A 127 19.20 -7.52 2.34
N GLY A 128 19.31 -6.21 2.07
CA GLY A 128 18.74 -5.60 0.88
C GLY A 128 17.20 -5.56 0.94
N GLY A 129 16.53 -5.64 -0.22
CA GLY A 129 15.07 -5.65 -0.31
C GLY A 129 14.40 -4.35 0.12
N GLU A 130 15.14 -3.25 0.19
CA GLU A 130 14.58 -1.92 0.39
C GLU A 130 13.67 -1.55 -0.79
N LEU A 131 12.49 -1.01 -0.47
CA LEU A 131 11.65 -0.35 -1.45
C LEU A 131 12.18 1.08 -1.65
N ILE A 132 12.54 1.41 -2.88
CA ILE A 132 12.93 2.78 -3.25
C ILE A 132 11.82 3.36 -4.09
N VAL A 133 11.35 4.55 -3.72
CA VAL A 133 10.35 5.33 -4.45
C VAL A 133 10.94 6.68 -4.79
N GLU A 134 10.83 7.08 -6.05
CA GLU A 134 11.30 8.38 -6.55
C GLU A 134 10.16 9.39 -6.61
N ASP A 135 10.45 10.60 -6.16
CA ASP A 135 9.63 11.79 -6.33
C ASP A 135 10.43 12.89 -7.06
N ILE A 136 9.81 14.05 -7.27
CA ILE A 136 10.45 15.18 -7.97
C ILE A 136 11.67 15.76 -7.21
N PHE A 137 11.83 15.44 -5.93
CA PHE A 137 12.91 15.91 -5.07
C PHE A 137 13.98 14.83 -4.82
N GLY A 138 13.76 13.60 -5.27
CA GLY A 138 14.75 12.52 -5.25
C GLY A 138 14.17 11.17 -4.82
N SER A 139 15.05 10.26 -4.43
CA SER A 139 14.68 8.91 -4.00
C SER A 139 14.49 8.83 -2.49
N ARG A 140 13.46 8.12 -2.05
CA ARG A 140 13.25 7.71 -0.66
C ARG A 140 13.35 6.20 -0.52
N THR A 141 14.00 5.75 0.55
CA THR A 141 14.26 4.33 0.81
C THR A 141 13.46 3.86 2.02
N PHE A 142 12.77 2.73 1.88
CA PHE A 142 11.90 2.16 2.91
C PHE A 142 12.24 0.69 3.17
N LYS A 143 12.41 0.35 4.44
CA LYS A 143 12.50 -1.03 4.95
C LYS A 143 11.79 -1.12 6.31
N PRO A 144 10.46 -0.90 6.33
CA PRO A 144 9.74 -0.74 7.59
C PRO A 144 9.51 -2.09 8.28
N ARG A 145 8.95 -2.04 9.49
CA ARG A 145 8.66 -3.23 10.29
C ARG A 145 7.54 -4.04 9.68
N ALA A 146 7.47 -5.33 10.00
CA ALA A 146 6.36 -6.16 9.57
C ALA A 146 5.04 -5.61 10.16
N GLY A 147 4.00 -5.49 9.33
CA GLY A 147 2.71 -4.88 9.66
C GLY A 147 2.57 -3.41 9.25
N ASP A 148 3.66 -2.76 8.84
CA ASP A 148 3.64 -1.40 8.34
C ASP A 148 3.35 -1.36 6.84
N VAL A 149 2.73 -0.26 6.39
CA VAL A 149 2.44 0.03 4.99
C VAL A 149 3.27 1.20 4.50
N VAL A 150 3.86 1.07 3.31
CA VAL A 150 4.33 2.22 2.51
C VAL A 150 3.31 2.47 1.41
N LEU A 151 2.69 3.64 1.41
CA LEU A 151 1.71 4.10 0.42
C LEU A 151 2.35 5.19 -0.45
N PHE A 152 2.22 5.10 -1.77
CA PHE A 152 2.86 6.04 -2.68
C PHE A 152 2.07 6.20 -3.99
N SER A 153 2.31 7.32 -4.69
CA SER A 153 1.77 7.55 -6.03
C SER A 153 2.21 6.44 -6.98
N ALA A 154 1.25 5.78 -7.65
CA ALA A 154 1.59 4.71 -8.58
C ALA A 154 2.35 5.22 -9.83
N GLY A 155 2.30 6.53 -10.09
CA GLY A 155 3.08 7.17 -11.13
C GLY A 155 4.57 7.37 -10.79
N SER A 156 4.97 7.17 -9.52
CA SER A 156 6.35 7.29 -9.09
C SER A 156 7.21 6.12 -9.56
N PRO A 157 8.38 6.37 -10.17
CA PRO A 157 9.38 5.33 -10.38
C PRO A 157 9.73 4.67 -9.06
N ASN A 158 9.77 3.34 -9.05
CA ASN A 158 10.09 2.58 -7.86
C ASN A 158 10.84 1.28 -8.18
N MET A 159 11.52 0.74 -7.18
CA MET A 159 12.26 -0.51 -7.26
C MET A 159 12.33 -1.23 -5.91
N VAL A 160 12.63 -2.53 -5.95
CA VAL A 160 13.04 -3.31 -4.78
C VAL A 160 14.48 -3.72 -4.99
N THR A 161 15.38 -3.23 -4.12
CA THR A 161 16.82 -3.53 -4.21
C THR A 161 17.06 -5.03 -4.11
N PRO A 162 18.17 -5.55 -4.67
CA PRO A 162 18.47 -6.97 -4.59
C PRO A 162 18.54 -7.49 -3.15
N ILE A 163 17.86 -8.61 -2.89
CA ILE A 163 17.97 -9.30 -1.62
C ILE A 163 19.27 -10.11 -1.65
N THR A 164 20.11 -10.00 -0.62
CA THR A 164 21.39 -10.71 -0.53
C THR A 164 21.39 -11.81 0.53
N ARG A 165 20.46 -11.75 1.49
CA ARG A 165 20.25 -12.75 2.54
C ARG A 165 18.79 -12.77 2.96
N GLY A 166 18.28 -13.96 3.34
CA GLY A 166 16.95 -14.10 3.92
C GLY A 166 15.83 -14.02 2.90
N SER A 167 14.61 -13.73 3.39
CA SER A 167 13.43 -13.63 2.53
C SER A 167 12.52 -12.47 2.95
N ARG A 168 12.17 -11.64 1.97
CA ARG A 168 11.24 -10.52 2.11
C ARG A 168 9.86 -10.97 1.63
N LEU A 169 8.92 -11.09 2.56
CA LEU A 169 7.50 -11.27 2.30
C LEU A 169 6.80 -9.92 2.37
N ALA A 170 5.95 -9.65 1.38
CA ALA A 170 5.14 -8.45 1.33
C ALA A 170 3.79 -8.73 0.66
N SER A 171 2.82 -7.86 0.94
CA SER A 171 1.60 -7.76 0.16
C SER A 171 1.60 -6.45 -0.64
N LEU A 172 1.32 -6.56 -1.93
CA LEU A 172 1.28 -5.46 -2.88
C LEU A 172 -0.16 -5.15 -3.25
N VAL A 173 -0.54 -3.88 -3.13
CA VAL A 173 -1.91 -3.40 -3.29
C VAL A 173 -1.93 -2.23 -4.26
N TRP A 174 -2.90 -2.21 -5.15
CA TRP A 174 -3.20 -1.07 -6.01
C TRP A 174 -4.62 -0.61 -5.77
N LEU A 175 -4.82 0.70 -5.78
CA LEU A 175 -6.14 1.26 -5.54
C LEU A 175 -6.40 2.52 -6.37
N GLN A 176 -7.68 2.74 -6.60
CA GLN A 176 -8.21 3.99 -7.11
C GLN A 176 -8.69 4.80 -5.91
N SER A 177 -8.21 6.04 -5.82
CA SER A 177 -8.71 6.98 -4.84
C SER A 177 -9.96 7.68 -5.38
N MET A 178 -10.82 8.14 -4.48
CA MET A 178 -11.89 9.08 -4.87
C MET A 178 -11.28 10.40 -5.38
N ILE A 179 -10.10 10.79 -4.91
CA ILE A 179 -9.44 12.04 -5.28
C ILE A 179 -8.28 11.72 -6.18
N ARG A 180 -8.27 12.25 -7.41
CA ARG A 180 -7.27 11.88 -8.43
C ARG A 180 -5.89 12.48 -8.17
N SER A 181 -5.81 13.77 -7.84
CA SER A 181 -4.54 14.48 -7.66
C SER A 181 -3.81 14.05 -6.38
N ASP A 182 -2.49 13.91 -6.49
CA ASP A 182 -1.61 13.67 -5.35
C ASP A 182 -1.62 14.86 -4.38
N GLU A 183 -1.56 16.07 -4.92
CA GLU A 183 -1.54 17.32 -4.17
C GLU A 183 -2.82 17.56 -3.38
N GLU A 184 -3.98 17.28 -4.00
CA GLU A 184 -5.29 17.38 -3.34
C GLU A 184 -5.43 16.36 -2.19
N ARG A 185 -4.92 15.13 -2.39
CA ARG A 185 -4.87 14.12 -1.31
C ARG A 185 -3.93 14.55 -0.18
N ASP A 186 -2.75 15.09 -0.51
CA ASP A 186 -1.78 15.57 0.49
C ASP A 186 -2.42 16.68 1.35
N ILE A 187 -3.13 17.65 0.75
CA ILE A 187 -3.87 18.70 1.48
C ILE A 187 -4.90 18.13 2.45
N ILE A 188 -5.68 17.13 2.01
CA ILE A 188 -6.72 16.52 2.86
C ILE A 188 -6.10 15.71 3.99
N CYS A 189 -5.02 14.98 3.72
CA CYS A 189 -4.29 14.21 4.71
C CYS A 189 -3.70 15.13 5.81
N ASP A 190 -3.08 16.25 5.42
CA ASP A 190 -2.54 17.23 6.35
C ASP A 190 -3.64 17.87 7.21
N LEU A 191 -4.79 18.19 6.60
CA LEU A 191 -5.94 18.73 7.33
C LEU A 191 -6.51 17.72 8.34
N ASP A 192 -6.65 16.44 7.97
CA ASP A 192 -7.08 15.41 8.91
C ASP A 192 -6.10 15.27 10.06
N ALA A 193 -4.79 15.18 9.79
CA ALA A 193 -3.77 15.10 10.82
C ALA A 193 -3.86 16.27 11.81
N ALA A 194 -3.99 17.50 11.31
CA ALA A 194 -4.17 18.68 12.16
C ALA A 194 -5.45 18.60 13.01
N ILE A 195 -6.56 18.11 12.46
CA ILE A 195 -7.82 17.90 13.21
C ILE A 195 -7.61 16.86 14.33
N GLN A 196 -6.98 15.72 14.03
CA GLN A 196 -6.73 14.67 15.02
C GLN A 196 -5.82 15.15 16.15
N GLU A 197 -4.78 15.94 15.84
CA GLU A 197 -3.87 16.51 16.84
C GLU A 197 -4.52 17.57 17.73
N LEU A 198 -5.45 18.37 17.18
CA LEU A 198 -6.15 19.42 17.92
C LEU A 198 -7.30 18.89 18.79
N SER A 199 -7.98 17.83 18.33
CA SER A 199 -9.14 17.23 19.00
C SER A 199 -8.95 16.98 20.51
N PRO A 200 -7.88 16.31 20.99
CA PRO A 200 -7.68 16.07 22.42
C PRO A 200 -7.36 17.33 23.23
N ARG A 201 -6.92 18.42 22.57
CA ARG A 201 -6.52 19.69 23.23
C ARG A 201 -7.70 20.65 23.41
N ILE A 202 -8.59 20.70 22.43
CA ILE A 202 -9.70 21.65 22.36
C ILE A 202 -11.03 21.00 22.78
N GLY A 203 -11.15 19.68 22.59
CA GLY A 203 -12.38 18.92 22.80
C GLY A 203 -13.18 18.79 21.50
N GLY A 204 -13.63 17.58 21.18
CA GLY A 204 -14.31 17.27 19.91
C GLY A 204 -15.64 18.00 19.71
N ASP A 205 -16.30 18.43 20.79
CA ASP A 205 -17.57 19.17 20.75
C ASP A 205 -17.39 20.70 20.58
N ASP A 206 -16.16 21.16 20.37
CA ASP A 206 -15.88 22.56 20.12
C ASP A 206 -16.43 23.02 18.75
N GLY A 207 -16.81 24.30 18.67
CA GLY A 207 -17.36 24.91 17.47
C GLY A 207 -16.37 24.95 16.29
N ASP A 208 -15.10 25.22 16.57
CA ASP A 208 -14.06 25.31 15.55
C ASP A 208 -13.62 23.92 15.07
N MET A 209 -13.59 22.93 15.98
CA MET A 209 -13.37 21.53 15.58
C MET A 209 -14.43 21.06 14.59
N ARG A 210 -15.71 21.33 14.86
CA ARG A 210 -16.80 21.04 13.90
C ARG A 210 -16.64 21.75 12.56
N ARG A 211 -16.17 23.01 12.57
CA ARG A 211 -15.93 23.78 11.34
C ARG A 211 -14.79 23.17 10.51
N LEU A 212 -13.69 22.76 11.14
CA LEU A 212 -12.58 22.10 10.46
C LEU A 212 -13.00 20.76 9.85
N SER A 213 -13.74 19.93 10.61
CA SER A 213 -14.30 18.68 10.07
C SER A 213 -15.27 18.94 8.91
N ALA A 214 -16.08 20.00 8.97
CA ALA A 214 -16.93 20.40 7.85
C ALA A 214 -16.11 20.80 6.61
N VAL A 215 -15.01 21.54 6.77
CA VAL A 215 -14.08 21.86 5.67
C VAL A 215 -13.49 20.59 5.07
N TYR A 216 -12.96 19.68 5.89
CA TYR A 216 -12.43 18.39 5.45
C TYR A 216 -13.42 17.61 4.58
N HIS A 217 -14.66 17.45 5.06
CA HIS A 217 -15.69 16.74 4.29
C HIS A 217 -16.14 17.52 3.04
N ASN A 218 -16.13 18.85 3.06
CA ASN A 218 -16.43 19.66 1.87
C ASN A 218 -15.36 19.48 0.79
N LEU A 219 -14.07 19.45 1.14
CA LEU A 219 -12.98 19.23 0.19
C LEU A 219 -13.11 17.86 -0.50
N ILE A 220 -13.39 16.80 0.26
CA ILE A 220 -13.66 15.46 -0.31
C ILE A 220 -14.85 15.50 -1.28
N ARG A 221 -15.92 16.25 -0.97
CA ARG A 221 -17.07 16.38 -1.89
C ARG A 221 -16.76 17.18 -3.15
N ILE A 222 -15.82 18.12 -3.09
CA ILE A 222 -15.43 18.95 -4.24
C ILE A 222 -14.50 18.19 -5.19
N TRP A 223 -13.52 17.47 -4.64
CA TRP A 223 -12.50 16.76 -5.43
C TRP A 223 -12.82 15.28 -5.68
N GLY A 224 -13.81 14.72 -4.98
CA GLY A 224 -14.18 13.32 -5.07
C GLY A 224 -14.86 12.95 -6.40
N GLU A 225 -14.38 11.87 -6.99
CA GLU A 225 -14.91 11.19 -8.18
C GLU A 225 -15.36 9.77 -7.81
N ALA A 226 -16.46 9.28 -8.40
CA ALA A 226 -17.03 7.94 -8.18
C ALA A 226 -17.09 7.09 -9.46
#